data_AF-A0A4U3M854-F1
#
_entry.id   AF-A0A4U3M854-F1
#
_cell.length_a   1.000
_cell.length_b   1.000
_cell.length_c   1.000
_cell.angle_alpha   90.00
_cell.angle_beta   90.00
_cell.angle_gamma   90.00
#
_symmetry.space_group_name_H-M   'P 1'
#
loop_
_entity.id
_entity.type
_entity.pdbx_description
1 polymer ?
#
loop_
_entity_poly.entity_id
_entity_poly.type
_entity_poly.pdbx_seq_one_letter_code
_entity_poly.pdbx_strand_id
1 'polypeptide(L)'
;MNQEKSRHIMSTAPYACSCGADLPDQVSAELHASEANLCTACFGTLEEEPYPGWRRRCLSCAGTGRRGPQLVWELAHAEAETAIPVRVVLALLPTRPFRLSELADLVRERLNLPPGRLPVGPRVRDILLQLQQEGEVALISAPEQLVDDAGAVLYDNPYWVKTAR
;
A
#
# COMPACT_ATOMS: atom_id res chain seq x y z
N MET A 1 15.48 -39.07 -21.90
CA MET A 1 14.49 -38.08 -22.34
C MET A 1 14.42 -37.03 -21.24
N ASN A 2 15.21 -35.97 -21.43
CA ASN A 2 15.60 -35.03 -20.37
C ASN A 2 14.47 -34.04 -20.07
N GLN A 3 14.14 -33.88 -18.79
CA GLN A 3 13.36 -32.76 -18.29
C GLN A 3 14.25 -31.51 -18.28
N GLU A 4 14.08 -30.65 -19.28
CA GLU A 4 14.64 -29.30 -19.24
C GLU A 4 13.78 -28.46 -18.29
N LYS A 5 14.38 -28.19 -17.12
CA LYS A 5 13.99 -27.13 -16.19
C LYS A 5 13.73 -25.84 -16.98
N SER A 6 12.46 -25.45 -17.08
CA SER A 6 12.08 -24.09 -17.43
C SER A 6 12.62 -23.17 -16.34
N ARG A 7 13.81 -22.61 -16.58
CA ARG A 7 14.34 -21.49 -15.80
C ARG A 7 13.33 -20.36 -15.96
N HIS A 8 12.71 -19.95 -14.86
CA HIS A 8 12.08 -18.64 -14.77
C HIS A 8 13.13 -17.61 -15.22
N ILE A 9 12.96 -17.08 -16.42
CA ILE A 9 13.67 -15.89 -16.87
C ILE A 9 13.06 -14.77 -16.03
N MET A 10 13.72 -14.44 -14.91
CA MET A 10 13.51 -13.16 -14.26
C MET A 10 13.74 -12.10 -15.34
N SER A 11 12.73 -11.28 -15.61
CA SER A 11 12.83 -10.14 -16.50
C SER A 11 14.03 -9.29 -16.09
N THR A 12 15.11 -9.36 -16.87
CA THR A 12 16.33 -8.55 -16.73
C THR A 12 16.16 -7.19 -17.43
N ALA A 13 15.04 -6.50 -17.19
CA ALA A 13 14.97 -5.11 -17.57
C ALA A 13 15.79 -4.31 -16.54
N PRO A 14 16.81 -3.54 -16.94
CA PRO A 14 17.53 -2.69 -16.00
C PRO A 14 16.54 -1.72 -15.34
N TYR A 15 16.72 -1.49 -14.05
CA TYR A 15 15.97 -0.46 -13.35
C TYR A 15 16.47 0.90 -13.83
N ALA A 16 15.60 1.66 -14.48
CA ALA A 16 15.94 2.98 -14.98
C ALA A 16 15.55 4.04 -13.96
N CYS A 17 16.54 4.79 -13.50
CA CYS A 17 16.29 5.98 -12.69
C CYS A 17 16.00 7.18 -13.59
N SER A 18 15.14 8.10 -13.14
CA SER A 18 14.84 9.34 -13.88
C SER A 18 16.05 10.23 -14.17
N CYS A 19 17.19 10.01 -13.48
CA CYS A 19 18.47 10.66 -13.78
C CYS A 19 19.21 10.08 -15.01
N GLY A 20 18.69 8.99 -15.61
CA GLY A 20 19.28 8.32 -16.77
C GLY A 20 20.25 7.18 -16.43
N ALA A 21 20.38 6.79 -15.15
CA ALA A 21 21.19 5.65 -14.76
C ALA A 21 20.43 4.33 -14.98
N ASP A 22 21.09 3.39 -15.67
CA ASP A 22 20.66 2.00 -15.79
C ASP A 22 21.27 1.17 -14.66
N LEU A 23 20.43 0.52 -13.86
CA LEU A 23 20.85 -0.17 -12.66
C LEU A 23 20.52 -1.66 -12.75
N PRO A 24 21.46 -2.53 -12.35
CA PRO A 24 21.39 -3.97 -12.66
C PRO A 24 20.32 -4.71 -11.85
N ASP A 25 19.93 -4.17 -10.70
CA ASP A 25 18.96 -4.76 -9.79
C ASP A 25 18.26 -3.68 -8.95
N GLN A 26 17.19 -4.10 -8.27
CA GLN A 26 16.33 -3.22 -7.47
C GLN A 26 17.08 -2.57 -6.31
N VAL A 27 17.95 -3.33 -5.63
CA VAL A 27 18.69 -2.82 -4.46
C VAL A 27 19.64 -1.70 -4.88
N SER A 28 20.33 -1.89 -6.00
CA SER A 28 21.18 -0.87 -6.62
C SER A 28 20.36 0.35 -7.03
N ALA A 29 19.15 0.14 -7.56
CA ALA A 29 18.22 1.21 -7.92
C ALA A 29 17.75 2.04 -6.73
N GLU A 30 17.36 1.37 -5.64
CA GLU A 30 16.92 2.00 -4.40
C GLU A 30 18.06 2.79 -3.75
N LEU A 31 19.26 2.21 -3.68
CA LEU A 31 20.44 2.88 -3.13
C LEU A 31 20.80 4.13 -3.93
N HIS A 32 20.87 4.01 -5.26
CA HIS A 32 21.16 5.14 -6.14
C HIS A 32 20.11 6.25 -6.01
N ALA A 33 18.82 5.91 -6.06
CA ALA A 33 17.74 6.89 -5.89
C ALA A 33 17.81 7.59 -4.53
N SER A 34 18.14 6.83 -3.48
CA SER A 34 18.40 7.33 -2.14
C SER A 34 19.49 8.41 -2.14
N GLU A 35 20.65 8.11 -2.72
CA GLU A 35 21.79 9.04 -2.82
C GLU A 35 21.46 10.27 -3.68
N ALA A 36 20.67 10.10 -4.74
CA ALA A 36 20.25 11.15 -5.65
C ALA A 36 19.07 12.01 -5.12
N ASN A 37 18.61 11.81 -3.88
CA ASN A 37 17.41 12.46 -3.31
C ASN A 37 16.12 12.24 -4.13
N LEU A 38 16.05 11.11 -4.83
CA LEU A 38 14.88 10.65 -5.57
C LEU A 38 14.08 9.66 -4.74
N CYS A 39 12.78 9.55 -5.04
CA CYS A 39 11.91 8.55 -4.43
C CYS A 39 12.47 7.14 -4.70
N THR A 40 12.61 6.30 -3.68
CA THR A 40 13.14 4.94 -3.85
C THR A 40 12.09 3.96 -4.36
N ALA A 41 10.80 4.32 -4.36
CA ALA A 41 9.73 3.48 -4.91
C ALA A 41 9.52 3.68 -6.42
N CYS A 42 9.65 4.91 -6.93
CA CYS A 42 9.49 5.21 -8.36
C CYS A 42 10.79 5.63 -9.05
N PHE A 43 11.91 5.67 -8.33
CA PHE A 43 13.21 6.10 -8.88
C PHE A 43 13.15 7.48 -9.57
N GLY A 44 12.22 8.33 -9.12
CA GLY A 44 11.98 9.68 -9.63
C GLY A 44 11.13 9.77 -10.91
N THR A 45 10.60 8.66 -11.43
CA THR A 45 9.75 8.65 -12.65
C THR A 45 8.35 9.22 -12.44
N LEU A 46 7.98 9.58 -11.19
CA LEU A 46 6.67 10.10 -10.77
C LEU A 46 5.55 9.04 -10.74
N GLU A 47 5.76 7.91 -11.41
CA GLU A 47 4.82 6.79 -11.51
C GLU A 47 5.43 5.52 -10.94
N GLU A 48 4.58 4.68 -10.36
CA GLU A 48 4.96 3.33 -9.94
C GLU A 48 4.13 2.32 -10.72
N GLU A 49 4.68 1.11 -10.88
CA GLU A 49 4.01 -0.04 -11.47
C GLU A 49 3.95 -1.15 -10.41
N PRO A 50 3.01 -1.09 -9.45
CA PRO A 50 2.90 -2.08 -8.38
C PRO A 50 2.54 -3.46 -8.91
N TYR A 51 1.95 -3.49 -10.10
CA TYR A 51 1.62 -4.70 -10.84
C TYR A 51 1.97 -4.50 -12.33
N PRO A 52 2.57 -5.48 -13.03
CA PRO A 52 2.97 -5.34 -14.43
C PRO A 52 1.83 -4.85 -15.35
N GLY A 53 2.10 -3.81 -16.13
CA GLY A 53 1.12 -3.18 -17.02
C GLY A 53 0.20 -2.18 -16.34
N TRP A 54 0.23 -2.06 -15.01
CA TRP A 54 -0.59 -1.14 -14.26
C TRP A 54 0.23 -0.02 -13.64
N ARG A 55 0.25 1.12 -14.34
CA ARG A 55 0.93 2.34 -13.89
C ARG A 55 -0.03 3.26 -13.18
N ARG A 56 0.44 3.83 -12.07
CA ARG A 56 -0.24 4.91 -11.37
C ARG A 56 0.76 5.95 -10.89
N ARG A 57 0.25 7.14 -10.54
CA ARG A 57 1.05 8.12 -9.80
C ARG A 57 1.61 7.48 -8.52
N CYS A 58 2.91 7.66 -8.28
CA CYS A 58 3.60 7.05 -7.15
C CYS A 58 2.99 7.54 -5.83
N LEU A 59 2.47 6.61 -5.03
CA LEU A 59 1.84 6.95 -3.76
C LEU A 59 2.89 7.25 -2.68
N SER A 60 4.04 6.57 -2.73
CA SER A 60 5.11 6.76 -1.76
C SER A 60 5.65 8.19 -1.73
N CYS A 61 5.73 8.88 -2.87
CA CYS A 61 6.21 10.27 -2.93
C CYS A 61 5.14 11.28 -3.36
N ALA A 62 3.86 10.89 -3.35
CA ALA A 62 2.76 11.67 -3.91
C ALA A 62 3.03 12.17 -5.34
N GLY A 63 3.71 11.36 -6.17
CA GLY A 63 4.11 11.65 -7.54
C GLY A 63 5.02 12.87 -7.69
N THR A 64 5.79 13.22 -6.66
CA THR A 64 6.82 14.28 -6.78
C THR A 64 8.14 13.75 -7.34
N GLY A 65 8.34 12.43 -7.30
CA GLY A 65 9.62 11.79 -7.65
C GLY A 65 10.73 12.06 -6.64
N ARG A 66 10.44 12.74 -5.52
CA ARG A 66 11.44 13.17 -4.54
C ARG A 66 11.40 12.33 -3.28
N ARG A 67 12.57 12.18 -2.66
CA ARG A 67 12.75 11.45 -1.41
C ARG A 67 12.13 12.16 -0.20
N GLY A 68 12.20 13.49 -0.15
CA GLY A 68 11.68 14.26 0.99
C GLY A 68 10.21 13.95 1.32
N PRO A 69 9.27 14.08 0.35
CA PRO A 69 7.87 13.70 0.53
C PRO A 69 7.68 12.23 0.93
N GLN A 70 8.51 11.34 0.40
CA GLN A 70 8.50 9.92 0.78
C GLN A 70 8.84 9.73 2.26
N LEU A 71 9.92 10.34 2.75
CA LEU A 71 10.31 10.23 4.16
C LEU A 71 9.25 10.79 5.10
N VAL A 72 8.59 11.89 4.72
CA VAL A 72 7.47 12.46 5.49
C VAL A 72 6.31 11.47 5.56
N TRP A 73 6.00 10.81 4.45
CA TRP A 73 4.93 9.80 4.40
C TRP A 73 5.27 8.56 5.23
N GLU A 74 6.49 8.05 5.12
CA GLU A 74 6.99 6.91 5.91
C GLU A 74 6.97 7.21 7.41
N LEU A 75 7.42 8.40 7.82
CA LEU A 75 7.36 8.83 9.21
C LEU A 75 5.92 8.91 9.71
N ALA A 76 5.00 9.49 8.93
CA ALA A 76 3.60 9.58 9.29
C ALA A 76 2.94 8.19 9.38
N HIS A 77 3.36 7.24 8.55
CA HIS A 77 2.90 5.85 8.62
C HIS A 77 3.36 5.15 9.90
N ALA A 78 4.65 5.23 10.22
CA ALA A 78 5.21 4.68 11.46
C ALA A 78 4.57 5.30 12.71
N GLU A 79 4.30 6.61 12.67
CA GLU A 79 3.58 7.28 13.76
C GLU A 79 2.13 6.77 13.90
N ALA A 80 1.44 6.54 12.79
CA ALA A 80 0.08 6.00 12.79
C ALA A 80 0.02 4.58 13.36
N GLU A 81 1.03 3.75 13.14
CA GLU A 81 1.10 2.40 13.74
C GLU A 81 1.08 2.44 15.27
N THR A 82 1.79 3.42 15.84
CA THR A 82 1.86 3.62 17.29
C THR A 82 0.60 4.29 17.83
N ALA A 83 0.12 5.34 17.14
CA ALA A 83 -1.03 6.12 17.59
C ALA A 83 -2.38 5.40 17.42
N ILE A 84 -2.48 4.49 16.44
CA ILE A 84 -3.69 3.74 16.10
C ILE A 84 -3.40 2.25 16.26
N PRO A 85 -3.43 1.73 17.51
CA PRO A 85 -3.22 0.32 17.76
C PRO A 85 -4.45 -0.50 17.37
N VAL A 86 -4.24 -1.79 17.03
CA VAL A 86 -5.29 -2.74 16.65
C VAL A 86 -6.49 -2.72 17.60
N ARG A 87 -6.24 -2.68 18.92
CA ARG A 87 -7.28 -2.64 19.97
C ARG A 87 -8.24 -1.45 19.84
N VAL A 88 -7.78 -0.30 19.33
CA VAL A 88 -8.64 0.88 19.13
C VAL A 88 -9.59 0.62 17.99
N VAL A 89 -9.10 0.05 16.88
CA VAL A 89 -9.93 -0.29 15.72
C VAL A 89 -10.94 -1.38 16.08
N LEU A 90 -10.51 -2.43 16.80
CA LEU A 90 -11.40 -3.50 17.29
C LEU A 90 -12.55 -2.96 18.14
N ALA A 91 -12.29 -2.02 19.05
CA ALA A 91 -13.30 -1.42 19.91
C ALA A 91 -14.32 -0.56 19.14
N LEU A 92 -14.00 -0.15 17.92
CA LEU A 92 -14.84 0.69 17.06
C LEU A 92 -15.53 -0.09 15.93
N LEU A 93 -15.28 -1.40 15.80
CA LEU A 93 -15.86 -2.20 14.73
C LEU A 93 -17.40 -2.18 14.79
N PRO A 94 -18.08 -1.72 13.73
CA PRO A 94 -19.54 -1.78 13.66
C PRO A 94 -20.05 -3.22 13.64
N THR A 95 -21.22 -3.44 14.23
CA THR A 95 -21.93 -4.74 14.18
C THR A 95 -22.63 -4.99 12.84
N ARG A 96 -22.86 -3.93 12.06
CA ARG A 96 -23.40 -3.96 10.70
C ARG A 96 -22.27 -3.96 9.67
N PRO A 97 -22.54 -4.31 8.40
CA PRO A 97 -21.62 -4.01 7.31
C PRO A 97 -21.21 -2.52 7.29
N PHE A 98 -19.93 -2.26 7.04
CA PHE A 98 -19.34 -0.93 7.12
C PHE A 98 -18.31 -0.71 6.01
N ARG A 99 -18.13 0.54 5.59
CA ARG A 99 -17.08 0.92 4.64
C ARG A 99 -15.75 1.19 5.35
N LEU A 100 -14.63 1.03 4.64
CA LEU A 100 -13.31 1.43 5.13
C LEU A 100 -13.28 2.89 5.60
N SER A 101 -13.83 3.80 4.80
CA SER A 101 -13.93 5.23 5.13
C SER A 101 -14.72 5.50 6.42
N GLU A 102 -15.87 4.84 6.61
CA GLU A 102 -16.70 4.98 7.81
C GLU A 102 -15.89 4.63 9.08
N LEU A 103 -15.17 3.51 9.06
CA LEU A 103 -14.34 3.12 10.19
C LEU A 103 -13.15 4.07 10.40
N ALA A 104 -12.55 4.57 9.32
CA ALA A 104 -11.48 5.56 9.41
C ALA A 104 -11.96 6.88 10.03
N ASP A 105 -13.19 7.31 9.75
CA ASP A 105 -13.80 8.49 10.35
C ASP A 105 -14.08 8.28 11.84
N LEU A 106 -14.61 7.12 12.24
CA LEU A 106 -14.77 6.76 13.66
C LEU A 106 -13.44 6.77 14.42
N VAL A 107 -12.37 6.29 13.81
CA VAL A 107 -11.03 6.33 14.41
C VAL A 107 -10.53 7.78 14.55
N ARG A 108 -10.72 8.64 13.54
CA ARG A 108 -10.37 10.06 13.63
C ARG A 108 -11.12 10.75 14.76
N GLU A 109 -12.43 10.55 14.84
CA GLU A 109 -13.29 11.11 15.88
C GLU A 109 -12.85 10.62 17.27
N ARG A 110 -12.63 9.31 17.43
CA ARG A 110 -12.23 8.71 18.71
C ARG A 110 -10.90 9.25 19.24
N LEU A 111 -9.99 9.59 18.33
CA LEU A 111 -8.66 10.12 18.65
C LEU A 111 -8.59 11.65 18.60
N ASN A 112 -9.70 12.33 18.30
CA ASN A 112 -9.78 13.78 18.11
C ASN A 112 -8.70 14.31 17.14
N LEU A 113 -8.50 13.60 16.03
CA LEU A 113 -7.50 13.96 15.02
C LEU A 113 -8.09 14.96 14.03
N PRO A 114 -7.40 16.08 13.73
CA PRO A 114 -7.86 17.00 12.70
C PRO A 114 -7.74 16.37 11.30
N PRO A 115 -8.51 16.86 10.30
CA PRO A 115 -8.38 16.42 8.92
C PRO A 115 -6.94 16.51 8.42
N GLY A 116 -6.49 15.49 7.68
CA GLY A 116 -5.13 15.40 7.16
C GLY A 116 -4.07 14.97 8.18
N ARG A 117 -4.41 14.80 9.46
CA ARG A 117 -3.49 14.27 10.46
C ARG A 117 -3.46 12.75 10.43
N LEU A 118 -2.25 12.22 10.20
CA LEU A 118 -1.94 10.79 10.09
C LEU A 118 -2.63 10.11 8.89
N PRO A 119 -2.01 9.07 8.31
CA PRO A 119 -2.64 8.22 7.31
C PRO A 119 -3.66 7.26 7.95
N VAL A 120 -4.75 7.79 8.53
CA VAL A 120 -5.75 6.98 9.25
C VAL A 120 -6.39 5.92 8.34
N GLY A 121 -6.80 6.30 7.13
CA GLY A 121 -7.39 5.37 6.16
C GLY A 121 -6.47 4.18 5.83
N PRO A 122 -5.23 4.43 5.36
CA PRO A 122 -4.24 3.37 5.16
C PRO A 122 -4.03 2.50 6.39
N ARG A 123 -3.86 3.10 7.58
CA ARG A 123 -3.65 2.34 8.82
C ARG A 123 -4.83 1.45 9.18
N VAL A 124 -6.06 1.95 9.05
CA VAL A 124 -7.28 1.16 9.29
C VAL A 124 -7.39 0.02 8.30
N ARG A 125 -7.09 0.25 7.01
CA ARG A 125 -7.05 -0.81 5.98
C ARG A 125 -6.06 -1.90 6.37
N ASP A 126 -4.85 -1.54 6.77
CA ASP A 126 -3.81 -2.51 7.11
C ASP A 126 -4.21 -3.36 8.34
N ILE A 127 -4.89 -2.75 9.32
CA ILE A 127 -5.48 -3.48 10.46
C ILE A 127 -6.63 -4.40 10.02
N LEU A 128 -7.53 -3.95 9.13
CA LEU A 128 -8.62 -4.79 8.63
C LEU A 128 -8.10 -6.01 7.87
N LEU A 129 -7.03 -5.85 7.08
CA LEU A 129 -6.37 -6.97 6.40
C LEU A 129 -5.77 -7.95 7.40
N GLN A 130 -5.14 -7.46 8.48
CA GLN A 130 -4.66 -8.32 9.57
C GLN A 130 -5.83 -9.09 10.22
N LEU A 131 -6.90 -8.39 10.61
CA LEU A 131 -8.08 -8.98 11.25
C LEU A 131 -8.79 -10.00 10.35
N GLN A 132 -8.75 -9.79 9.03
CA GLN A 132 -9.26 -10.74 8.05
C GLN A 132 -8.47 -12.05 8.07
N GLN A 133 -7.14 -11.97 8.14
CA GLN A 133 -6.28 -13.15 8.26
C GLN A 133 -6.51 -13.91 9.58
N GLU A 134 -6.87 -13.18 10.65
CA GLU A 134 -7.22 -13.75 11.96
C GLU A 134 -8.65 -14.30 12.02
N GLY A 135 -9.47 -14.01 11.00
CA GLY A 135 -10.86 -14.45 10.87
C GLY A 135 -11.86 -13.63 11.70
N GLU A 136 -11.53 -12.39 12.08
CA GLU A 136 -12.35 -11.48 12.89
C GLU A 136 -13.23 -10.53 12.04
N VAL A 137 -12.85 -10.32 10.78
CA VAL A 137 -13.63 -9.56 9.78
C VAL A 137 -13.57 -10.25 8.42
N ALA A 138 -14.53 -9.95 7.56
CA ALA A 138 -14.54 -10.41 6.18
C ALA A 138 -14.80 -9.23 5.22
N LEU A 139 -14.06 -9.22 4.12
CA LEU A 139 -14.32 -8.35 2.97
C LEU A 139 -15.53 -8.89 2.20
N ILE A 140 -16.53 -8.04 1.96
CA ILE A 140 -17.78 -8.45 1.28
C ILE A 140 -18.05 -7.67 -0.02
N SER A 141 -17.18 -6.72 -0.37
CA SER A 141 -17.23 -6.06 -1.67
C SER A 141 -16.74 -6.99 -2.77
N ALA A 142 -17.40 -6.93 -3.92
CA ALA A 142 -16.77 -7.32 -5.18
C ALA A 142 -15.72 -6.26 -5.56
N PRO A 143 -14.62 -6.66 -6.21
CA PRO A 143 -13.59 -5.73 -6.64
C PRO A 143 -14.12 -4.79 -7.72
N GLU A 144 -13.79 -3.51 -7.61
CA GLU A 144 -14.15 -2.48 -8.57
C GLU A 144 -13.42 -2.69 -9.90
N GLN A 145 -12.23 -3.27 -9.85
CA GLN A 145 -11.47 -3.63 -11.04
C GLN A 145 -10.65 -4.91 -10.80
N LEU A 146 -10.74 -5.85 -11.73
CA LEU A 146 -9.76 -6.93 -11.89
C LEU A 146 -8.57 -6.36 -12.67
N VAL A 147 -7.38 -6.48 -12.11
CA VAL A 147 -6.13 -5.97 -12.70
C VAL A 147 -5.56 -7.01 -13.67
N ASP A 148 -5.81 -8.30 -13.46
CA ASP A 148 -5.31 -9.41 -14.28
C ASP A 148 -6.10 -10.72 -14.06
N ASP A 149 -5.74 -11.74 -14.85
CA ASP A 149 -6.25 -13.12 -14.74
C ASP A 149 -5.69 -13.91 -13.53
N ALA A 150 -4.65 -13.39 -12.86
CA ALA A 150 -4.03 -13.97 -11.68
C ALA A 150 -4.74 -13.57 -10.36
N GLY A 151 -5.72 -12.67 -10.44
CA GLY A 151 -6.60 -12.29 -9.35
C GLY A 151 -6.18 -11.03 -8.60
N ALA A 152 -5.28 -10.18 -9.13
CA ALA A 152 -5.05 -8.88 -8.51
C ALA A 152 -6.28 -7.98 -8.70
N VAL A 153 -6.64 -7.27 -7.63
CA VAL A 153 -7.91 -6.54 -7.54
C VAL A 153 -7.73 -5.18 -6.90
N LEU A 154 -8.48 -4.20 -7.39
CA LEU A 154 -8.56 -2.88 -6.79
C LEU A 154 -9.87 -2.72 -6.04
N TYR A 155 -9.74 -2.26 -4.79
CA TYR A 155 -10.84 -1.79 -3.97
C TYR A 155 -10.63 -0.32 -3.64
N ASP A 156 -11.62 0.54 -3.87
CA ASP A 156 -11.53 1.96 -3.52
C ASP A 156 -12.00 2.18 -2.07
N ASN A 157 -13.26 1.84 -1.81
CA ASN A 157 -13.88 2.01 -0.50
C ASN A 157 -14.69 0.76 -0.12
N PRO A 158 -14.01 -0.37 0.12
CA PRO A 158 -14.64 -1.66 0.28
C PRO A 158 -15.54 -1.74 1.51
N TYR A 159 -16.55 -2.60 1.42
CA TYR A 159 -17.41 -3.01 2.53
C TYR A 159 -16.83 -4.24 3.25
N TRP A 160 -16.93 -4.19 4.57
CA TRP A 160 -16.48 -5.21 5.49
C TRP A 160 -17.61 -5.59 6.44
N VAL A 161 -17.51 -6.77 7.03
CA VAL A 161 -18.40 -7.23 8.09
C VAL A 161 -17.59 -7.90 9.20
N LYS A 162 -18.00 -7.71 10.45
CA LYS A 162 -17.46 -8.48 11.58
C LYS A 162 -17.92 -9.93 11.45
N THR A 163 -17.01 -10.88 11.60
CA THR A 163 -17.37 -12.30 11.63
C THR A 163 -17.90 -12.63 13.03
N ALA A 164 -18.96 -13.45 13.10
CA ALA A 164 -19.42 -14.00 14.36
C ALA A 164 -18.48 -15.14 14.74
N ARG A 165 -17.50 -14.88 15.60
CA ARG A 165 -16.94 -15.92 16.46
C ARG A 165 -17.82 -16.06 17.68
#